data_AF-A0A1Q3MG79-F1
#
_entry.id   AF-A0A1Q3MG79-F1
#
_cell.length_a   1.000
_cell.length_b   1.000
_cell.length_c   1.000
_cell.angle_alpha   90.00
_cell.angle_beta   90.00
_cell.angle_gamma   90.00
#
_symmetry.space_group_name_H-M   'P 1'
#
loop_
_entity.id
_entity.type
_entity.pdbx_description
1 polymer ?
#
loop_
_entity_poly.entity_id
_entity_poly.type
_entity_poly.pdbx_seq_one_letter_code
_entity_poly.pdbx_strand_id
1 'polypeptide(L)'
;METKASLDAKLEELFEALPLERAMESLRAGAIPTQAHALVSQIDAPKSLLAGLWLYVNDLERSHEISQSLSTPTGSYWHGIMHRREGDFWNSKYWFRQVGNHPAMAEIGYDPYEFVDACEVDRGRDQKDLIDLQRREWQTLFEWCRQEALA
;
A
#
# COMPACT_ATOMS: atom_id res chain seq x y z
N MET A 1 -15.04 -7.66 -14.10
CA MET A 1 -15.16 -7.41 -12.66
C MET A 1 -15.55 -8.71 -12.01
N GLU A 2 -14.66 -9.23 -11.17
CA GLU A 2 -14.87 -10.45 -10.41
C GLU A 2 -16.11 -10.38 -9.53
N THR A 3 -16.68 -11.54 -9.19
CA THR A 3 -17.67 -11.62 -8.13
C THR A 3 -16.97 -11.42 -6.78
N LYS A 4 -17.70 -10.89 -5.79
CA LYS A 4 -17.19 -10.74 -4.40
C LYS A 4 -16.54 -12.03 -3.87
N ALA A 5 -17.24 -13.16 -4.00
CA ALA A 5 -16.73 -14.46 -3.54
C ALA A 5 -15.47 -14.92 -4.28
N SER A 6 -15.34 -14.60 -5.58
CA SER A 6 -14.13 -14.90 -6.34
C SER A 6 -12.95 -14.03 -5.90
N LEU A 7 -13.20 -12.75 -5.63
CA LEU A 7 -12.16 -11.83 -5.16
C LEU A 7 -11.66 -12.22 -3.76
N ASP A 8 -12.58 -12.51 -2.83
CA ASP A 8 -12.22 -12.92 -1.46
C ASP A 8 -11.35 -14.20 -1.46
N ALA A 9 -11.72 -15.21 -2.26
CA ALA A 9 -10.93 -16.45 -2.35
C ALA A 9 -9.51 -16.22 -2.91
N LYS A 10 -9.34 -15.33 -3.89
CA LYS A 10 -8.02 -14.99 -4.45
C LYS A 10 -7.16 -14.19 -3.46
N LEU A 11 -7.81 -13.30 -2.68
CA LEU A 11 -7.12 -12.56 -1.61
C LEU A 11 -6.68 -13.50 -0.49
N GLU A 12 -7.52 -14.46 -0.11
CA GLU A 12 -7.14 -15.51 0.85
C GLU A 12 -5.93 -16.30 0.36
N GLU A 13 -5.93 -16.79 -0.89
CA GLU A 13 -4.79 -17.49 -1.48
C GLU A 13 -3.51 -16.63 -1.48
N LEU A 14 -3.62 -15.35 -1.83
CA LEU A 14 -2.50 -14.40 -1.80
C LEU A 14 -1.93 -14.23 -0.38
N PHE A 15 -2.78 -14.00 0.61
CA PHE A 15 -2.35 -13.72 1.97
C PHE A 15 -1.88 -14.98 2.71
N GLU A 16 -2.33 -16.18 2.30
CA GLU A 16 -1.73 -17.44 2.73
C GLU A 16 -0.32 -17.63 2.14
N ALA A 17 -0.13 -17.33 0.85
CA ALA A 17 1.16 -17.46 0.17
C ALA A 17 2.19 -16.45 0.66
N LEU A 18 1.75 -15.23 1.00
CA LEU A 18 2.57 -14.17 1.57
C LEU A 18 1.77 -13.47 2.68
N PRO A 19 1.91 -13.89 3.94
CA PRO A 19 1.28 -13.21 5.09
C PRO A 19 1.86 -11.81 5.32
N LEU A 20 1.09 -10.90 5.92
CA LEU A 20 1.49 -9.49 6.11
C LEU A 20 2.78 -9.35 6.93
N GLU A 21 3.04 -10.25 7.86
CA GLU A 21 4.26 -10.29 8.68
C GLU A 21 5.52 -10.59 7.85
N ARG A 22 5.35 -11.19 6.67
CA ARG A 22 6.40 -11.49 5.69
C ARG A 22 6.37 -10.57 4.47
N ALA A 23 5.25 -9.87 4.24
CA ALA A 23 5.19 -8.77 3.28
C ALA A 23 5.76 -7.49 3.88
N MET A 24 6.16 -6.55 3.01
CA MET A 24 6.63 -5.22 3.42
C MET A 24 7.68 -5.25 4.56
N GLU A 25 8.59 -6.24 4.51
CA GLU A 25 9.57 -6.52 5.58
C GLU A 25 10.61 -5.42 5.77
N SER A 26 10.77 -4.55 4.78
CA SER A 26 11.58 -3.33 4.81
C SER A 26 10.72 -2.10 4.55
N LEU A 27 11.18 -0.94 5.02
CA LEU A 27 10.60 0.36 4.70
C LEU A 27 10.74 0.68 3.21
N ARG A 28 11.71 0.06 2.53
CA ARG A 28 11.89 0.15 1.08
C ARG A 28 11.34 -1.08 0.38
N ALA A 29 10.97 -0.91 -0.88
CA ALA A 29 10.69 -2.07 -1.73
C ALA A 29 11.96 -2.90 -1.91
N GLY A 30 11.87 -4.18 -1.56
CA GLY A 30 12.92 -5.17 -1.75
C GLY A 30 12.67 -6.01 -2.99
N ALA A 31 13.06 -7.29 -2.93
CA ALA A 31 12.80 -8.24 -4.00
C ALA A 31 11.29 -8.46 -4.21
N ILE A 32 10.89 -8.70 -5.46
CA ILE A 32 9.52 -9.09 -5.81
C ILE A 32 9.32 -10.57 -5.42
N PRO A 33 8.34 -10.90 -4.57
CA PRO A 33 8.00 -12.28 -4.24
C PRO A 33 7.24 -12.93 -5.42
N THR A 34 7.95 -13.66 -6.27
CA THR A 34 7.46 -14.18 -7.56
C THR A 34 6.11 -14.91 -7.48
N GLN A 35 5.91 -15.77 -6.47
CA GLN A 35 4.65 -16.50 -6.31
C GLN A 35 3.47 -15.55 -6.01
N ALA A 36 3.62 -14.68 -5.02
CA ALA A 36 2.58 -13.72 -4.65
C ALA A 36 2.32 -12.70 -5.77
N HIS A 37 3.36 -12.27 -6.48
CA HIS A 37 3.23 -11.41 -7.66
C HIS A 37 2.40 -12.05 -8.78
N ALA A 38 2.60 -13.34 -9.04
CA ALA A 38 1.81 -14.09 -10.01
C ALA A 38 0.34 -14.24 -9.58
N LEU A 39 0.06 -14.33 -8.27
CA LEU A 39 -1.31 -14.33 -7.74
C LEU A 39 -1.98 -12.97 -7.91
N VAL A 40 -1.29 -11.87 -7.57
CA VAL A 40 -1.82 -10.50 -7.79
C VAL A 40 -2.15 -10.26 -9.27
N SER A 41 -1.33 -10.77 -10.19
CA SER A 41 -1.57 -10.65 -11.64
C SER A 41 -2.87 -11.31 -12.12
N GLN A 42 -3.49 -12.15 -11.31
CA GLN A 42 -4.74 -12.85 -11.63
C GLN A 42 -5.98 -12.19 -11.00
N ILE A 43 -5.81 -11.13 -10.20
CA ILE A 43 -6.91 -10.44 -9.51
C ILE A 43 -7.44 -9.31 -10.40
N ASP A 44 -8.73 -9.35 -10.73
CA ASP A 44 -9.50 -8.26 -11.37
C ASP A 44 -10.37 -7.54 -10.33
N ALA A 45 -9.84 -6.43 -9.80
CA ALA A 45 -10.45 -5.61 -8.76
C ALA A 45 -10.39 -4.11 -9.11
N PRO A 46 -11.16 -3.24 -8.43
CA PRO A 46 -11.01 -1.79 -8.57
C PRO A 46 -9.56 -1.32 -8.42
N LYS A 47 -9.18 -0.31 -9.21
CA LYS A 47 -7.83 0.25 -9.25
C LYS A 47 -7.27 0.62 -7.87
N SER A 48 -8.10 1.14 -6.97
CA SER A 48 -7.69 1.48 -5.60
C SER A 48 -7.19 0.26 -4.82
N LEU A 49 -7.79 -0.91 -5.00
CA LEU A 49 -7.30 -2.16 -4.41
C LEU A 49 -6.04 -2.66 -5.11
N LEU A 50 -6.02 -2.63 -6.45
CA LEU A 50 -4.87 -3.10 -7.23
C LEU A 50 -3.60 -2.32 -6.89
N ALA A 51 -3.68 -0.99 -6.68
CA ALA A 51 -2.53 -0.19 -6.26
C ALA A 51 -1.92 -0.70 -4.94
N GLY A 52 -2.76 -1.00 -3.95
CA GLY A 52 -2.34 -1.60 -2.68
C GLY A 52 -1.72 -2.98 -2.87
N LEU A 53 -2.30 -3.84 -3.70
CA LEU A 53 -1.78 -5.20 -3.95
C LEU A 53 -0.40 -5.17 -4.63
N TRP A 54 -0.16 -4.28 -5.58
CA TRP A 54 1.15 -4.16 -6.20
C TRP A 54 2.21 -3.64 -5.22
N LEU A 55 1.86 -2.70 -4.33
CA LEU A 55 2.74 -2.28 -3.22
C LEU A 55 3.10 -3.43 -2.30
N TYR A 56 2.11 -4.27 -1.97
CA TYR A 56 2.26 -5.42 -1.07
C TYR A 56 3.33 -6.40 -1.56
N VAL A 57 3.41 -6.61 -2.88
CA VAL A 57 4.38 -7.48 -3.55
C VAL A 57 5.59 -6.73 -4.11
N ASN A 58 5.91 -5.54 -3.57
CA ASN A 58 7.07 -4.72 -3.95
C ASN A 58 7.12 -4.26 -5.42
N ASP A 59 6.04 -4.39 -6.19
CA ASP A 59 5.97 -3.90 -7.57
C ASP A 59 5.57 -2.42 -7.58
N LEU A 60 6.56 -1.57 -7.30
CA LEU A 60 6.34 -0.12 -7.21
C LEU A 60 5.91 0.49 -8.54
N GLU A 61 6.40 -0.03 -9.67
CA GLU A 61 6.06 0.48 -11.00
C GLU A 61 4.57 0.33 -11.28
N ARG A 62 4.01 -0.88 -11.12
CA ARG A 62 2.56 -1.10 -11.33
C ARG A 62 1.71 -0.34 -10.33
N SER A 63 2.14 -0.26 -9.07
CA SER A 63 1.46 0.59 -8.08
C SER A 63 1.46 2.05 -8.50
N HIS A 64 2.60 2.57 -8.95
CA HIS A 64 2.78 3.95 -9.35
C HIS A 64 1.86 4.28 -10.53
N GLU A 65 1.87 3.48 -11.60
CA GLU A 65 1.01 3.69 -12.77
C GLU A 65 -0.47 3.78 -12.39
N ILE A 66 -0.93 2.89 -11.50
CA ILE A 66 -2.33 2.86 -11.08
C ILE A 66 -2.65 4.06 -10.21
N SER A 67 -1.86 4.33 -9.16
CA SER A 67 -2.06 5.46 -8.24
C SER A 67 -1.99 6.81 -8.95
N GLN A 68 -1.06 6.98 -9.90
CA GLN A 68 -0.96 8.14 -10.78
C GLN A 68 -2.22 8.36 -11.63
N SER A 69 -2.91 7.28 -12.01
CA SER A 69 -4.16 7.36 -12.79
C SER A 69 -5.40 7.69 -11.94
N LEU A 70 -5.28 7.70 -10.61
CA LEU A 70 -6.38 7.93 -9.67
C LEU A 70 -6.31 9.36 -9.12
N SER A 71 -7.06 10.28 -9.72
CA SER A 71 -7.19 11.68 -9.26
C SER A 71 -8.14 11.81 -8.05
N THR A 72 -7.89 11.03 -6.99
CA THR A 72 -8.68 10.99 -5.76
C THR A 72 -7.78 11.08 -4.52
N PRO A 73 -8.33 11.44 -3.34
CA PRO A 73 -7.60 11.35 -2.07
C PRO A 73 -6.98 9.97 -1.83
N THR A 74 -7.72 8.89 -2.11
CA THR A 74 -7.24 7.51 -1.99
C THR A 74 -6.09 7.19 -2.94
N GLY A 75 -6.19 7.64 -4.20
CA GLY A 75 -5.11 7.51 -5.18
C GLY A 75 -3.85 8.22 -4.72
N SER A 76 -3.99 9.45 -4.21
CA SER A 76 -2.90 10.23 -3.64
C SER A 76 -2.29 9.57 -2.40
N TYR A 77 -3.09 8.87 -1.60
CA TYR A 77 -2.61 8.15 -0.42
C TYR A 77 -1.71 6.98 -0.84
N TRP A 78 -2.18 6.13 -1.76
CA TRP A 78 -1.32 5.07 -2.32
C TRP A 78 -0.05 5.62 -2.96
N HIS A 79 -0.15 6.76 -3.65
CA HIS A 79 0.98 7.41 -4.27
C HIS A 79 2.03 7.88 -3.24
N GLY A 80 1.58 8.48 -2.14
CA GLY A 80 2.45 8.89 -1.02
C GLY A 80 3.18 7.70 -0.40
N ILE A 81 2.48 6.58 -0.15
CA ILE A 81 3.08 5.34 0.37
C ILE A 81 4.10 4.78 -0.63
N MET A 82 3.75 4.74 -1.91
CA MET A 82 4.62 4.25 -2.99
C MET A 82 5.95 4.99 -3.02
N HIS A 83 5.94 6.32 -3.12
CA HIS A 83 7.18 7.10 -3.14
C HIS A 83 7.98 7.01 -1.84
N ARG A 84 7.33 6.83 -0.68
CA ARG A 84 8.06 6.58 0.59
C ARG A 84 8.84 5.28 0.51
N ARG A 85 8.23 4.23 -0.05
CA ARG A 85 8.87 2.91 -0.27
C ARG A 85 9.94 2.93 -1.36
N GLU A 86 9.79 3.79 -2.37
CA GLU A 86 10.81 3.98 -3.41
C GLU A 86 12.02 4.74 -2.89
N GLY A 87 11.77 5.86 -2.21
CA GLY A 87 12.81 6.77 -1.75
C GLY A 87 12.74 8.20 -2.10
N ASP A 88 11.71 8.57 -2.82
CA ASP A 88 11.41 9.95 -3.07
C ASP A 88 10.58 10.53 -1.92
N PHE A 89 11.23 10.78 -0.78
CA PHE A 89 10.55 11.26 0.43
C PHE A 89 9.91 12.64 0.23
N TRP A 90 10.54 13.51 -0.58
CA TRP A 90 9.97 14.82 -0.87
C TRP A 90 8.67 14.69 -1.68
N ASN A 91 8.68 13.84 -2.71
CA ASN A 91 7.49 13.62 -3.53
C ASN A 91 6.40 12.84 -2.75
N SER A 92 6.81 11.92 -1.87
CA SER A 92 5.90 11.28 -0.92
C SER A 92 5.11 12.32 -0.11
N LYS A 93 5.78 13.33 0.48
CA LYS A 93 5.13 14.43 1.21
C LYS A 93 4.22 15.26 0.32
N TYR A 94 4.60 15.49 -0.94
CA TYR A 94 3.75 16.19 -1.91
C TYR A 94 2.41 15.46 -2.10
N TRP A 95 2.44 14.13 -2.27
CA TRP A 95 1.22 13.34 -2.43
C TRP A 95 0.41 13.22 -1.15
N PHE A 96 1.06 13.09 0.01
CA PHE A 96 0.36 13.13 1.31
C PHE A 96 -0.40 14.44 1.54
N ARG A 97 0.09 15.56 1.01
CA ARG A 97 -0.66 16.84 1.03
C ARG A 97 -1.98 16.78 0.26
N GLN A 98 -2.07 15.94 -0.78
CA GLN A 98 -3.28 15.79 -1.60
C GLN A 98 -4.31 14.83 -0.96
N VAL A 99 -3.95 14.11 0.10
CA VAL A 99 -4.83 13.13 0.78
C VAL A 99 -5.93 13.83 1.59
N GLY A 100 -5.62 14.96 2.24
CA GLY A 100 -6.58 15.64 3.11
C GLY A 100 -7.03 14.76 4.29
N ASN A 101 -8.30 14.85 4.67
CA ASN A 101 -8.88 14.13 5.81
C ASN A 101 -9.42 12.74 5.42
N HIS A 102 -8.55 11.88 4.90
CA HIS A 102 -8.97 10.54 4.46
C HIS A 102 -9.39 9.67 5.68
N PRO A 103 -10.54 8.97 5.65
CA PRO A 103 -11.02 8.18 6.80
C PRO A 103 -10.01 7.15 7.31
N ALA A 104 -9.39 6.38 6.41
CA ALA A 104 -8.33 5.43 6.78
C ALA A 104 -7.14 6.09 7.50
N MET A 105 -6.74 7.31 7.11
CA MET A 105 -5.65 8.03 7.78
C MET A 105 -6.04 8.47 9.18
N ALA A 106 -7.28 8.95 9.34
CA ALA A 106 -7.84 9.32 10.64
C ALA A 106 -7.97 8.13 11.60
N GLU A 107 -8.30 6.95 11.08
CA GLU A 107 -8.38 5.71 11.87
C GLU A 107 -7.03 5.29 12.46
N ILE A 108 -5.94 5.44 11.70
CA ILE A 108 -4.59 5.10 12.17
C ILE A 108 -4.10 6.12 13.21
N GLY A 109 -4.45 7.41 13.03
CA GLY A 109 -4.13 8.47 13.99
C GLY A 109 -2.65 8.85 14.06
N TYR A 110 -1.98 8.97 12.90
CA TYR A 110 -0.58 9.35 12.76
C TYR A 110 -0.41 10.62 11.90
N ASP A 111 0.73 11.28 12.02
CA ASP A 111 1.14 12.34 11.09
C ASP A 111 1.95 11.72 9.93
N PRO A 112 1.48 11.84 8.66
CA PRO A 112 2.19 11.25 7.52
C PRO A 112 3.52 11.93 7.23
N TYR A 113 3.69 13.21 7.55
CA TYR A 113 4.95 13.93 7.36
C TYR A 113 6.00 13.46 8.35
N GLU A 114 5.63 13.36 9.63
CA GLU A 114 6.52 12.81 10.67
C GLU A 114 6.91 11.36 10.34
N PHE A 115 5.98 10.56 9.83
CA PHE A 115 6.30 9.19 9.42
C PHE A 115 7.26 9.13 8.23
N VAL A 116 7.06 9.98 7.21
CA VAL A 116 8.01 10.08 6.09
C VAL A 116 9.40 10.50 6.58
N ASP A 117 9.49 11.50 7.46
CA ASP A 117 10.76 11.95 8.05
C ASP A 117 11.44 10.83 8.85
N ALA A 118 10.68 10.07 9.63
CA ALA A 118 11.21 8.94 10.39
C ALA A 118 11.79 7.86 9.47
N CYS A 119 11.09 7.53 8.38
CA CYS A 119 11.58 6.59 7.36
C CYS A 119 12.85 7.11 6.64
N GLU A 120 12.95 8.42 6.40
CA GLU A 120 14.15 9.04 5.82
C GLU A 120 15.36 8.94 6.74
N VAL A 121 15.17 9.27 8.02
CA VAL A 121 16.21 9.19 9.04
C VAL A 121 16.62 7.74 9.33
N ASP A 122 15.69 6.79 9.18
CA ASP A 122 15.93 5.35 9.37
C ASP A 122 17.06 4.82 8.48
N ARG A 123 17.19 5.32 7.23
CA ARG A 123 18.27 4.96 6.29
C ARG A 123 18.44 3.43 6.12
N GLY A 124 17.33 2.68 6.13
CA GLY A 124 17.33 1.23 5.92
C GLY A 124 17.82 0.44 7.13
N ARG A 125 17.70 0.99 8.34
CA ARG A 125 17.84 0.22 9.58
C ARG A 125 16.62 -0.66 9.84
N ASP A 126 15.51 -0.35 9.17
CA ASP A 126 14.24 -1.08 9.22
C ASP A 126 13.77 -1.25 10.68
N GLN A 127 13.73 -0.13 11.41
CA GLN A 127 13.23 -0.12 12.78
C GLN A 127 11.83 -0.74 12.85
N LYS A 128 11.67 -1.71 13.75
CA LYS A 128 10.46 -2.52 13.87
C LYS A 128 9.19 -1.69 13.99
N ASP A 129 9.19 -0.64 14.80
CA ASP A 129 7.99 0.19 15.00
C ASP A 129 7.56 0.94 13.72
N LEU A 130 8.53 1.31 12.86
CA LEU A 130 8.24 1.93 11.57
C LEU A 130 7.69 0.90 10.57
N ILE A 131 8.22 -0.32 10.57
CA ILE A 131 7.69 -1.43 9.76
C ILE A 131 6.27 -1.77 10.19
N ASP A 132 6.00 -1.84 11.49
CA ASP A 132 4.68 -2.12 12.04
C ASP A 132 3.69 -1.01 11.67
N LEU A 133 4.09 0.27 11.75
CA LEU A 133 3.26 1.39 11.31
C LEU A 133 3.01 1.36 9.80
N GLN A 134 4.02 1.04 8.98
CA GLN A 134 3.87 0.89 7.53
C GLN A 134 2.84 -0.20 7.17
N ARG A 135 2.93 -1.36 7.82
CA ARG A 135 2.01 -2.48 7.59
C ARG A 135 0.59 -2.12 8.03
N ARG A 136 0.44 -1.47 9.18
CA ARG A 136 -0.86 -0.98 9.65
C ARG A 136 -1.45 0.05 8.69
N GLU A 137 -0.65 1.00 8.23
CA GLU A 137 -1.08 2.02 7.27
C GLU A 137 -1.56 1.40 5.96
N TRP A 138 -0.80 0.46 5.40
CA TRP A 138 -1.22 -0.30 4.22
C TRP A 138 -2.51 -1.08 4.48
N GLN A 139 -2.59 -1.82 5.59
CA GLN A 139 -3.74 -2.68 5.92
C GLN A 139 -5.02 -1.88 6.08
N THR A 140 -4.97 -0.75 6.81
CA THR A 140 -6.14 0.10 7.04
C THR A 140 -6.63 0.74 5.75
N LEU A 141 -5.73 1.25 4.89
CA LEU A 141 -6.14 1.81 3.59
C LEU A 141 -6.64 0.73 2.62
N PHE A 142 -6.03 -0.45 2.62
CA PHE A 142 -6.45 -1.58 1.81
C PHE A 142 -7.87 -2.04 2.19
N GLU A 143 -8.13 -2.21 3.50
CA GLU A 143 -9.44 -2.62 3.98
C GLU A 143 -10.51 -1.55 3.70
N TRP A 144 -10.18 -0.27 3.84
CA TRP A 144 -11.08 0.82 3.43
C TRP A 144 -11.43 0.72 1.93
N CYS A 145 -10.43 0.51 1.07
CA CYS A 145 -10.66 0.32 -0.37
C CYS A 145 -11.51 -0.93 -0.65
N ARG A 146 -11.35 -1.98 0.15
CA ARG A 146 -12.11 -3.24 0.02
C ARG A 146 -13.57 -3.04 0.39
N GLN A 147 -13.84 -2.29 1.46
CA GLN A 147 -15.20 -1.96 1.89
C GLN A 147 -15.91 -1.10 0.84
N GLU A 148 -15.25 -0.06 0.34
CA GLU A 148 -15.80 0.80 -0.73
C GLU A 148 -16.05 0.06 -2.03
N ALA A 149 -15.23 -0.93 -2.37
CA ALA A 149 -15.42 -1.77 -3.55
C ALA A 149 -16.62 -2.73 -3.45
N LEU A 150 -17.08 -3.00 -2.22
CA LEU A 150 -18.12 -3.98 -1.91
C LEU A 150 -19.43 -3.34 -1.42
N ALA A 151 -19.45 -2.01 -1.29
CA ALA A 151 -20.63 -1.19 -0.99
C ALA A 151 -21.47 -0.94 -2.25
#